data_AF-A0A950AMY4-F1
#
_entry.id   AF-A0A950AMY4-F1
#
_cell.length_a   1.000
_cell.length_b   1.000
_cell.length_c   1.000
_cell.angle_alpha   90.00
_cell.angle_beta   90.00
_cell.angle_gamma   90.00
#
_symmetry.space_group_name_H-M   'P 1'
#
loop_
_entity.id
_entity.type
_entity.pdbx_description
1 polymer ?
#
loop_
_entity_poly.entity_id
_entity_poly.type
_entity_poly.pdbx_seq_one_letter_code
_entity_poly.pdbx_strand_id
1 'polypeptide(L)'
;MDYCTGLLMPCERKSVEPIASMVSPARAAAAHQSLLHFVGQSAWSDEAMLAKVRELAAPAFAAQGGVEAWIVDDTGFQKKGSHSVGVARQYCGRLGKTDNCQIAVTLSIANHHASLPIAYRLYLPEIWANDTERRGKAHVPEDVEFRTKPQIALAQIEAAVKDGVARGVVLTDPAYGSDGAFRASVTALGLTYAVGVQSTLSVWPPGEEPLPPKPWSGRGRKPTRLRHDADHRPVSSKELAMRLPAEAWNAVEWREGSNQPLSSRFAAARVRPASRDHKRVAPHPVEWLVVEWPEGEAEPTKYWLSTLPEDMPLALLVDLIKLRWRIERDYEELKSELGLAHFEGRGWRGFHHHASLCIAAYGFLILERSAFPPSARRRREKPALSGRSRSPRAPHPSRTPRRQLDRDDAQAIDDRPGKIARSMPMLPSSLDAEGLPTNACDTVEIGGSPFFHSDSSLRAEWSGPVDWAEAAPASSIATRKIAPLMFLLRSLCSAIVHKCPMPTTSRQRTRRDTDFELSNRLRLGRGARIRAPIPGPQARPQRRRDHGGGSCSLLPK
;
A
#
# COMPACT_ATOMS: atom_id res chain seq x y z
N MET A 1 3.32 2.82 22.52
CA MET A 1 4.41 3.79 22.72
C MET A 1 5.74 3.16 22.35
N ASP A 2 6.26 2.25 23.16
CA ASP A 2 7.60 1.66 23.02
C ASP A 2 7.88 1.08 21.64
N TYR A 3 6.91 0.39 21.01
CA TYR A 3 7.09 -0.13 19.66
C TYR A 3 7.41 0.98 18.65
N CYS A 4 6.57 2.03 18.57
CA CYS A 4 6.79 3.17 17.68
C CYS A 4 8.07 3.94 18.01
N THR A 5 8.42 4.06 19.29
CA THR A 5 9.70 4.65 19.70
C THR A 5 10.86 3.84 19.12
N GLY A 6 10.85 2.51 19.23
CA GLY A 6 11.88 1.65 18.63
C GLY A 6 11.94 1.76 17.10
N LEU A 7 10.79 1.89 16.42
CA LEU A 7 10.75 2.14 14.98
C LEU A 7 11.46 3.44 14.57
N LEU A 8 11.49 4.45 15.43
CA LEU A 8 12.15 5.74 15.19
C LEU A 8 13.60 5.82 15.69
N MET A 9 14.06 4.87 16.52
CA MET A 9 15.43 4.84 17.05
C MET A 9 16.44 4.29 16.03
N PRO A 10 17.73 4.60 16.10
CA PRO A 10 18.73 4.05 15.16
C PRO A 10 19.04 2.58 15.49
N CYS A 11 18.16 1.65 15.09
CA CYS A 11 18.40 0.22 15.19
C CYS A 11 18.50 -0.41 13.80
N GLU A 12 19.50 -1.26 13.59
CA GLU A 12 19.78 -1.89 12.29
C GLU A 12 18.60 -2.75 11.82
N ARG A 13 18.01 -3.51 12.74
CA ARG A 13 16.82 -4.33 12.49
C ARG A 13 15.67 -3.86 13.38
N LYS A 14 14.47 -3.77 12.80
CA LYS A 14 13.28 -3.18 13.43
C LYS A 14 12.24 -4.26 13.78
N SER A 15 12.72 -5.44 14.15
CA SER A 15 11.88 -6.52 14.66
C SER A 15 11.69 -6.37 16.18
N VAL A 16 10.84 -7.22 16.76
CA VAL A 16 10.40 -7.08 18.16
C VAL A 16 11.56 -7.13 19.15
N GLU A 17 12.49 -8.06 18.97
CA GLU A 17 13.62 -8.28 19.88
C GLU A 17 14.63 -7.12 19.89
N PRO A 18 15.17 -6.66 18.74
CA PRO A 18 16.02 -5.47 18.70
C PRO A 18 15.34 -4.23 19.30
N ILE A 19 14.05 -4.02 18.99
CA ILE A 19 13.28 -2.91 19.56
C ILE A 19 13.21 -3.03 21.08
N ALA A 20 12.87 -4.21 21.62
CA ALA A 20 12.78 -4.45 23.06
C ALA A 20 14.10 -4.14 23.77
N SER A 21 15.22 -4.60 23.20
CA SER A 21 16.56 -4.37 23.73
C SER A 21 16.95 -2.88 23.73
N MET A 22 16.51 -2.12 22.71
CA MET A 22 16.80 -0.68 22.61
C MET A 22 15.93 0.16 23.55
N VAL A 23 14.63 -0.12 23.63
CA VAL A 23 13.69 0.70 24.43
C VAL A 23 13.69 0.33 25.91
N SER A 24 14.11 -0.90 26.26
CA SER A 24 14.20 -1.34 27.64
C SER A 24 15.37 -2.31 27.88
N PRO A 25 16.64 -1.84 27.79
CA PRO A 25 17.81 -2.73 27.90
C PRO A 25 17.82 -3.57 29.18
N ALA A 26 17.48 -2.98 30.33
CA ALA A 26 17.45 -3.66 31.62
C ALA A 26 16.29 -4.66 31.79
N ARG A 27 15.29 -4.62 30.90
CA ARG A 27 14.08 -5.47 30.94
C ARG A 27 13.75 -6.04 29.55
N ALA A 28 14.76 -6.27 28.73
CA ALA A 28 14.60 -6.62 27.32
C ALA A 28 13.70 -7.85 27.13
N ALA A 29 13.85 -8.89 27.94
CA ALA A 29 13.01 -10.08 27.88
C ALA A 29 11.52 -9.79 28.16
N ALA A 30 11.22 -9.00 29.20
CA ALA A 30 9.85 -8.62 29.54
C ALA A 30 9.24 -7.69 28.49
N ALA A 31 10.04 -6.74 27.97
CA ALA A 31 9.63 -5.87 26.88
C ALA A 31 9.37 -6.67 25.60
N HIS A 32 10.23 -7.64 25.26
CA HIS A 32 10.06 -8.52 24.10
C HIS A 32 8.71 -9.26 24.13
N GLN A 33 8.38 -9.90 25.26
CA GLN A 33 7.10 -10.59 25.41
C GLN A 33 5.91 -9.63 25.29
N SER A 34 6.00 -8.46 25.92
CA SER A 34 4.95 -7.44 25.88
C SER A 34 4.71 -6.92 24.46
N LEU A 35 5.80 -6.63 23.72
CA LEU A 35 5.73 -6.14 22.35
C LEU A 35 5.27 -7.21 21.36
N LEU A 36 5.69 -8.47 21.55
CA LEU A 36 5.22 -9.60 20.75
C LEU A 36 3.71 -9.79 20.91
N HIS A 37 3.20 -9.75 22.14
CA HIS A 37 1.77 -9.80 22.41
C HIS A 37 1.03 -8.57 21.83
N PHE A 38 1.62 -7.38 21.97
CA PHE A 38 1.05 -6.13 21.44
C PHE A 38 0.85 -6.16 19.93
N VAL A 39 1.88 -6.57 19.18
CA VAL A 39 1.83 -6.63 17.71
C VAL A 39 1.07 -7.86 17.23
N GLY A 40 1.34 -9.03 17.80
CA GLY A 40 0.84 -10.31 17.26
C GLY A 40 -0.57 -10.70 17.69
N GLN A 41 -1.02 -10.30 18.88
CA GLN A 41 -2.20 -10.89 19.54
C GLN A 41 -3.26 -9.88 20.00
N SER A 42 -2.83 -8.70 20.45
CA SER A 42 -3.74 -7.71 21.05
C SER A 42 -4.90 -7.32 20.11
N ALA A 43 -6.08 -7.04 20.65
CA ALA A 43 -7.32 -6.90 19.88
C ALA A 43 -7.62 -5.48 19.36
N TRP A 44 -6.59 -4.66 19.15
CA TRP A 44 -6.78 -3.33 18.55
C TRP A 44 -6.94 -3.43 17.03
N SER A 45 -7.60 -2.45 16.43
CA SER A 45 -7.91 -2.42 14.99
C SER A 45 -6.84 -1.65 14.22
N ASP A 46 -6.22 -2.30 13.24
CA ASP A 46 -5.31 -1.69 12.26
C ASP A 46 -6.03 -0.63 11.42
N GLU A 47 -7.25 -0.90 10.98
CA GLU A 47 -8.08 0.06 10.24
C GLU A 47 -8.37 1.32 11.06
N ALA A 48 -8.71 1.18 12.35
CA ALA A 48 -8.91 2.34 13.24
C ALA A 48 -7.60 3.11 13.49
N MET A 49 -6.46 2.42 13.56
CA MET A 49 -5.15 3.04 13.68
C MET A 49 -4.83 3.89 12.44
N LEU A 50 -4.98 3.32 11.24
CA LEU A 50 -4.74 4.03 9.98
C LEU A 50 -5.69 5.22 9.81
N ALA A 51 -6.96 5.07 10.16
CA ALA A 51 -7.92 6.18 10.17
C ALA A 51 -7.48 7.31 11.12
N LYS A 52 -6.94 6.99 12.30
CA LYS A 52 -6.43 7.99 13.24
C LYS A 52 -5.15 8.66 12.74
N VAL A 53 -4.24 7.90 12.11
CA VAL A 53 -3.04 8.47 11.48
C VAL A 53 -3.45 9.46 10.39
N ARG A 54 -4.41 9.10 9.53
CA ARG A 54 -4.97 9.99 8.51
C ARG A 54 -5.58 11.25 9.13
N GLU A 55 -6.42 11.11 10.17
CA GLU A 55 -7.04 12.24 10.86
C GLU A 55 -6.00 13.25 11.37
N LEU A 56 -4.87 12.77 11.88
CA LEU A 56 -3.82 13.62 12.47
C LEU A 56 -2.87 14.20 11.42
N ALA A 57 -2.49 13.42 10.39
CA ALA A 57 -1.47 13.80 9.41
C ALA A 57 -2.04 14.52 8.17
N ALA A 58 -3.26 14.18 7.73
CA ALA A 58 -3.86 14.78 6.54
C ALA A 58 -4.04 16.31 6.61
N PRO A 59 -4.36 16.94 7.76
CA PRO A 59 -4.43 18.39 7.84
C PRO A 59 -3.08 19.09 7.62
N ALA A 60 -1.99 18.54 8.15
CA ALA A 60 -0.65 19.12 7.94
C ALA A 60 -0.19 18.96 6.49
N PHE A 61 -0.53 17.82 5.90
CA PHE A 61 -0.35 17.56 4.49
C PHE A 61 -1.13 18.59 3.64
N ALA A 62 -2.41 18.83 3.97
CA ALA A 62 -3.29 19.74 3.24
C ALA A 62 -2.84 21.21 3.35
N ALA A 63 -2.16 21.57 4.44
CA ALA A 63 -1.61 22.91 4.64
C ALA A 63 -0.45 23.24 3.68
N GLN A 64 0.19 22.22 3.09
CA GLN A 64 1.26 22.39 2.10
C GLN A 64 0.75 22.32 0.66
N GLY A 65 -0.44 21.75 0.46
CA GLY A 65 -1.11 21.60 -0.83
C GLY A 65 -2.28 20.65 -0.65
N GLY A 66 -3.38 20.85 -1.37
CA GLY A 66 -4.52 19.94 -1.32
C GLY A 66 -4.12 18.50 -1.68
N VAL A 67 -4.98 17.52 -1.38
CA VAL A 67 -4.80 16.17 -1.93
C VAL A 67 -5.02 16.24 -3.43
N GLU A 68 -4.01 15.86 -4.21
CA GLU A 68 -4.05 15.91 -5.68
C GLU A 68 -4.24 14.51 -6.26
N ALA A 69 -3.68 13.49 -5.61
CA ALA A 69 -3.67 12.12 -6.11
C ALA A 69 -4.07 11.09 -5.04
N TRP A 70 -4.77 10.06 -5.51
CA TRP A 70 -5.01 8.80 -4.81
C TRP A 70 -4.21 7.72 -5.53
N ILE A 71 -3.07 7.35 -4.95
CA ILE A 71 -2.14 6.45 -5.61
C ILE A 71 -2.36 5.03 -5.09
N VAL A 72 -2.67 4.10 -6.00
CA VAL A 72 -2.72 2.67 -5.71
C VAL A 72 -1.44 2.03 -6.21
N ASP A 73 -0.84 1.22 -5.35
CA ASP A 73 0.33 0.42 -5.68
C ASP A 73 0.36 -0.85 -4.81
N ASP A 74 1.23 -1.80 -5.17
CA ASP A 74 1.56 -2.90 -4.28
C ASP A 74 3.04 -2.95 -3.90
N THR A 75 3.30 -3.63 -2.79
CA THR A 75 4.63 -3.71 -2.23
C THR A 75 4.93 -5.11 -1.75
N GLY A 76 6.10 -5.61 -2.17
CA GLY A 76 6.55 -6.96 -1.88
C GLY A 76 7.53 -7.07 -0.72
N PHE A 77 7.41 -8.16 0.02
CA PHE A 77 8.27 -8.57 1.13
C PHE A 77 8.79 -9.98 0.86
N GLN A 78 10.09 -10.10 0.57
CA GLN A 78 10.71 -11.41 0.36
C GLN A 78 10.63 -12.24 1.64
N LYS A 79 10.31 -13.52 1.49
CA LYS A 79 10.20 -14.46 2.61
C LYS A 79 10.85 -15.79 2.25
N LYS A 80 11.32 -16.50 3.26
CA LYS A 80 11.78 -17.89 3.15
C LYS A 80 10.75 -18.83 3.79
N GLY A 81 10.53 -19.98 3.16
CA GLY A 81 9.57 -20.99 3.61
C GLY A 81 8.10 -20.66 3.31
N SER A 82 7.20 -21.50 3.81
CA SER A 82 5.77 -21.52 3.47
C SER A 82 4.83 -21.08 4.60
N HIS A 83 5.36 -20.69 5.77
CA HIS A 83 4.54 -20.49 6.97
C HIS A 83 4.09 -19.04 7.23
N SER A 84 4.68 -18.05 6.56
CA SER A 84 4.24 -16.65 6.72
C SER A 84 2.94 -16.45 5.95
N VAL A 85 1.92 -15.88 6.58
CA VAL A 85 0.60 -15.63 5.98
C VAL A 85 0.68 -15.05 4.56
N GLY A 86 -0.04 -15.61 3.60
CA GLY A 86 -0.07 -15.09 2.23
C GLY A 86 1.24 -15.21 1.44
N VAL A 87 2.26 -15.91 1.95
CA VAL A 87 3.51 -16.11 1.21
C VAL A 87 3.32 -17.09 0.04
N ALA A 88 3.71 -16.68 -1.15
CA ALA A 88 3.70 -17.54 -2.33
C ALA A 88 4.75 -17.08 -3.35
N ARG A 89 5.05 -17.92 -4.35
CA ARG A 89 5.84 -17.52 -5.51
C ARG A 89 5.01 -16.57 -6.37
N GLN A 90 5.35 -15.30 -6.32
CA GLN A 90 4.63 -14.23 -7.00
C GLN A 90 5.63 -13.24 -7.57
N TYR A 91 5.25 -12.51 -8.61
CA TYR A 91 6.10 -11.43 -9.12
C TYR A 91 6.29 -10.38 -8.01
N CYS A 92 7.54 -10.20 -7.60
CA CYS A 92 7.93 -9.22 -6.61
C CYS A 92 8.58 -8.06 -7.35
N GLY A 93 7.85 -6.95 -7.51
CA GLY A 93 8.33 -5.77 -8.25
C GLY A 93 9.71 -5.28 -7.79
N ARG A 94 10.00 -5.35 -6.49
CA ARG A 94 11.31 -5.00 -5.92
C ARG A 94 12.47 -5.85 -6.45
N LEU A 95 12.24 -7.13 -6.73
CA LEU A 95 13.28 -8.05 -7.19
C LEU A 95 13.30 -8.17 -8.72
N GLY A 96 12.32 -7.59 -9.43
CA GLY A 96 12.14 -7.77 -10.87
C GLY A 96 11.92 -9.23 -11.28
N LYS A 97 11.51 -10.09 -10.35
CA LYS A 97 11.38 -11.54 -10.58
C LYS A 97 10.28 -12.17 -9.75
N THR A 98 9.84 -13.34 -10.20
CA THR A 98 8.95 -14.22 -9.44
C THR A 98 9.73 -14.92 -8.34
N ASP A 99 9.46 -14.55 -7.09
CA ASP A 99 10.10 -15.12 -5.91
C ASP A 99 9.07 -15.34 -4.80
N ASN A 100 9.45 -16.09 -3.77
CA ASN A 100 8.62 -16.33 -2.61
C ASN A 100 8.50 -15.05 -1.77
N CYS A 101 7.31 -14.46 -1.77
CA CYS A 101 7.05 -13.18 -1.12
C CYS A 101 5.61 -13.05 -0.64
N GLN A 102 5.42 -12.10 0.27
CA GLN A 102 4.12 -11.52 0.60
C GLN A 102 3.96 -10.23 -0.20
N ILE A 103 2.74 -9.93 -0.65
CA ILE A 103 2.40 -8.69 -1.36
C ILE A 103 1.30 -7.98 -0.57
N ALA A 104 1.44 -6.68 -0.34
CA ALA A 104 0.38 -5.84 0.20
C ALA A 104 -0.03 -4.77 -0.81
N VAL A 105 -1.34 -4.57 -0.97
CA VAL A 105 -1.93 -3.50 -1.77
C VAL A 105 -2.16 -2.30 -0.86
N THR A 106 -1.82 -1.11 -1.34
CA THR A 106 -1.98 0.13 -0.59
C THR A 106 -2.71 1.19 -1.38
N LEU A 107 -3.40 2.06 -0.65
CA LEU A 107 -3.91 3.33 -1.14
C LEU A 107 -3.22 4.45 -0.35
N SER A 108 -2.60 5.39 -1.05
CA SER A 108 -1.99 6.58 -0.47
C SER A 108 -2.64 7.85 -1.01
N ILE A 109 -2.74 8.88 -0.18
CA ILE A 109 -3.02 10.25 -0.64
C ILE A 109 -1.71 10.97 -0.88
N ALA A 110 -1.64 11.79 -1.93
CA ALA A 110 -0.40 12.47 -2.34
C ALA A 110 -0.64 13.84 -2.97
N ASN A 111 0.36 14.69 -2.79
CA ASN A 111 0.50 16.00 -3.40
C ASN A 111 1.99 16.21 -3.71
N HIS A 112 2.35 17.38 -4.21
CA HIS A 112 3.73 17.69 -4.56
C HIS A 112 4.70 17.76 -3.38
N HIS A 113 4.22 17.77 -2.13
CA HIS A 113 5.06 17.92 -0.94
C HIS A 113 5.27 16.61 -0.18
N ALA A 114 4.22 15.79 -0.06
CA ALA A 114 4.22 14.57 0.71
C ALA A 114 3.25 13.53 0.13
N SER A 115 3.29 12.35 0.71
CA SER A 115 2.33 11.27 0.50
C SER A 115 2.15 10.49 1.79
N LEU A 116 0.96 9.91 1.99
CA LEU A 116 0.61 9.17 3.19
C LEU A 116 -0.21 7.93 2.82
N PRO A 117 0.27 6.71 3.14
CA PRO A 117 -0.56 5.51 3.08
C PRO A 117 -1.74 5.61 4.04
N ILE A 118 -2.96 5.46 3.50
CA ILE A 118 -4.21 5.51 4.27
C ILE A 118 -4.94 4.16 4.31
N ALA A 119 -4.56 3.22 3.46
CA ALA A 119 -5.03 1.84 3.51
C ALA A 119 -3.91 0.87 3.16
N TYR A 120 -3.92 -0.29 3.80
CA TYR A 120 -2.89 -1.33 3.64
C TYR A 120 -3.52 -2.71 3.86
N ARG A 121 -3.48 -3.58 2.85
CA ARG A 121 -4.08 -4.92 2.95
C ARG A 121 -3.17 -5.96 2.32
N LEU A 122 -2.90 -7.03 3.07
CA LEU A 122 -2.21 -8.21 2.53
C LEU A 122 -3.05 -8.85 1.42
N TYR A 123 -2.44 -9.08 0.26
CA TYR A 123 -3.01 -9.95 -0.76
C TYR A 123 -2.87 -11.41 -0.29
N LEU A 124 -4.00 -12.10 -0.10
CA LEU A 124 -4.04 -13.51 0.23
C LEU A 124 -4.21 -14.31 -1.08
N PRO A 125 -3.17 -15.01 -1.58
CA PRO A 125 -3.28 -15.76 -2.82
C PRO A 125 -4.34 -16.86 -2.72
N GLU A 126 -4.92 -17.26 -3.85
CA GLU A 126 -5.99 -18.27 -3.89
C GLU A 126 -5.57 -19.60 -3.22
N ILE A 127 -4.31 -20.02 -3.42
CA ILE A 127 -3.74 -21.21 -2.75
C ILE A 127 -3.71 -21.11 -1.21
N TRP A 128 -3.73 -19.90 -0.66
CA TRP A 128 -3.84 -19.66 0.78
C TRP A 128 -5.30 -19.52 1.20
N ALA A 129 -6.11 -18.80 0.43
CA ALA A 129 -7.52 -18.60 0.71
C ALA A 129 -8.29 -19.93 0.80
N ASN A 130 -7.89 -20.91 -0.01
CA ASN A 130 -8.49 -22.25 -0.06
C ASN A 130 -7.85 -23.26 0.91
N ASP A 131 -6.81 -22.88 1.66
CA ASP A 131 -6.12 -23.76 2.62
C ASP A 131 -6.55 -23.45 4.05
N THR A 132 -7.54 -24.19 4.54
CA THR A 132 -8.12 -24.00 5.87
C THR A 132 -7.10 -24.21 6.99
N GLU A 133 -6.16 -25.15 6.84
CA GLU A 133 -5.16 -25.46 7.85
C GLU A 133 -4.14 -24.32 7.98
N ARG A 134 -3.61 -23.83 6.86
CA ARG A 134 -2.68 -22.70 6.85
C ARG A 134 -3.35 -21.42 7.34
N ARG A 135 -4.61 -21.18 6.96
CA ARG A 135 -5.41 -20.05 7.46
C ARG A 135 -5.56 -20.11 8.98
N GLY A 136 -5.91 -21.28 9.53
CA GLY A 136 -6.02 -21.49 10.98
C GLY A 136 -4.71 -21.21 11.72
N LYS A 137 -3.59 -21.77 11.24
CA LYS A 137 -2.25 -21.57 11.83
C LYS A 137 -1.77 -20.11 11.78
N ALA A 138 -2.17 -19.37 10.75
CA ALA A 138 -1.84 -17.96 10.59
C ALA A 138 -2.89 -17.01 11.19
N HIS A 139 -3.96 -17.55 11.79
CA HIS A 139 -5.08 -16.78 12.33
C HIS A 139 -5.68 -15.80 11.31
N VAL A 140 -5.84 -16.25 10.06
CA VAL A 140 -6.56 -15.49 9.03
C VAL A 140 -8.04 -15.46 9.42
N PRO A 141 -8.70 -14.29 9.47
CA PRO A 141 -10.12 -14.20 9.76
C PRO A 141 -10.99 -15.04 8.81
N GLU A 142 -12.15 -15.50 9.29
CA GLU A 142 -13.05 -16.38 8.53
C GLU A 142 -13.66 -15.67 7.31
N ASP A 143 -13.95 -14.38 7.45
CA ASP A 143 -14.53 -13.50 6.43
C ASP A 143 -13.54 -13.08 5.34
N VAL A 144 -12.25 -13.39 5.50
CA VAL A 144 -11.23 -13.12 4.48
C VAL A 144 -11.27 -14.20 3.41
N GLU A 145 -11.83 -13.85 2.27
CA GLU A 145 -11.86 -14.68 1.06
C GLU A 145 -10.81 -14.22 0.02
N PHE A 146 -10.62 -15.04 -1.02
CA PHE A 146 -9.76 -14.65 -2.15
C PHE A 146 -10.32 -13.40 -2.85
N ARG A 147 -9.44 -12.41 -3.04
CA ARG A 147 -9.73 -11.21 -3.83
C ARG A 147 -8.52 -10.86 -4.66
N THR A 148 -8.73 -10.53 -5.93
CA THR A 148 -7.65 -10.03 -6.79
C THR A 148 -7.12 -8.69 -6.28
N LYS A 149 -5.89 -8.33 -6.65
CA LYS A 149 -5.33 -7.04 -6.23
C LYS A 149 -6.18 -5.84 -6.69
N PRO A 150 -6.72 -5.78 -7.93
CA PRO A 150 -7.67 -4.72 -8.31
C PRO A 150 -8.94 -4.69 -7.47
N GLN A 151 -9.47 -5.85 -7.05
CA GLN A 151 -10.62 -5.90 -6.14
C GLN A 151 -10.26 -5.35 -4.75
N ILE A 152 -9.06 -5.62 -4.24
CA ILE A 152 -8.59 -5.05 -2.96
C ILE A 152 -8.43 -3.54 -3.08
N ALA A 153 -7.76 -3.06 -4.13
CA ALA A 153 -7.59 -1.64 -4.40
C ALA A 153 -8.94 -0.91 -4.50
N LEU A 154 -9.90 -1.48 -5.22
CA LEU A 154 -11.24 -0.89 -5.34
C LEU A 154 -11.94 -0.79 -3.98
N ALA A 155 -11.86 -1.81 -3.12
CA ALA A 155 -12.42 -1.71 -1.77
C ALA A 155 -11.73 -0.64 -0.92
N GLN A 156 -10.41 -0.45 -1.08
CA GLN A 156 -9.70 0.64 -0.39
C GLN A 156 -10.19 2.01 -0.87
N ILE A 157 -10.41 2.18 -2.18
CA ILE A 157 -10.97 3.40 -2.77
C ILE A 157 -12.40 3.64 -2.28
N GLU A 158 -13.26 2.61 -2.31
CA GLU A 158 -14.65 2.69 -1.82
C GLU A 158 -14.70 3.09 -0.34
N ALA A 159 -13.84 2.50 0.49
CA ALA A 159 -13.72 2.87 1.89
C ALA A 159 -13.26 4.33 2.06
N ALA A 160 -12.27 4.79 1.29
CA ALA A 160 -11.82 6.17 1.33
C ALA A 160 -12.92 7.17 0.89
N VAL A 161 -13.71 6.84 -0.13
CA VAL A 161 -14.88 7.63 -0.55
C VAL A 161 -15.91 7.69 0.58
N LYS A 162 -16.24 6.54 1.18
CA LYS A 162 -17.20 6.44 2.29
C LYS A 162 -16.76 7.24 3.52
N ASP A 163 -15.45 7.25 3.79
CA ASP A 163 -14.84 7.98 4.89
C ASP A 163 -14.73 9.50 4.64
N GLY A 164 -15.10 9.99 3.44
CA GLY A 164 -15.02 11.40 3.10
C GLY A 164 -13.58 11.91 2.93
N VAL A 165 -12.64 11.04 2.54
CA VAL A 165 -11.27 11.45 2.23
C VAL A 165 -11.29 12.46 1.08
N ALA A 166 -10.47 13.52 1.19
CA ALA A 166 -10.35 14.53 0.13
C ALA A 166 -9.98 13.85 -1.19
N ARG A 167 -10.77 14.11 -2.24
CA ARG A 167 -10.65 13.44 -3.54
C ARG A 167 -9.39 13.90 -4.26
N GLY A 168 -8.76 12.97 -4.97
CA GLY A 168 -7.66 13.22 -5.91
C GLY A 168 -7.81 12.34 -7.15
N VAL A 169 -6.96 12.59 -8.15
CA VAL A 169 -6.88 11.77 -9.36
C VAL A 169 -6.34 10.39 -8.97
N VAL A 170 -7.01 9.32 -9.39
CA VAL A 170 -6.53 7.95 -9.12
C VAL A 170 -5.35 7.64 -10.04
N LEU A 171 -4.19 7.33 -9.44
CA LEU A 171 -2.96 6.98 -10.15
C LEU A 171 -2.58 5.52 -9.87
N THR A 172 -2.31 4.75 -10.91
CA THR A 172 -1.87 3.35 -10.79
C THR A 172 -0.86 2.98 -11.87
N ASP A 173 -0.20 1.83 -11.73
CA ASP A 173 0.61 1.20 -12.77
C ASP A 173 -0.26 0.37 -13.73
N PRO A 174 0.35 -0.22 -14.79
CA PRO A 174 -0.33 -1.12 -15.72
C PRO A 174 -0.96 -2.38 -15.12
N ALA A 175 -0.53 -2.87 -13.95
CA ALA A 175 -1.09 -4.07 -13.33
C ALA A 175 -2.53 -3.84 -12.84
N TYR A 176 -2.87 -2.60 -12.47
CA TYR A 176 -4.25 -2.18 -12.17
C TYR A 176 -4.90 -1.47 -13.35
N GLY A 177 -4.17 -0.53 -13.95
CA GLY A 177 -4.71 0.39 -14.93
C GLY A 177 -5.10 -0.27 -16.24
N SER A 178 -4.56 -1.44 -16.59
CA SER A 178 -5.00 -2.20 -17.77
C SER A 178 -6.36 -2.88 -17.58
N ASP A 179 -6.82 -3.08 -16.35
CA ASP A 179 -8.13 -3.66 -16.05
C ASP A 179 -9.27 -2.66 -16.32
N GLY A 180 -10.03 -2.89 -17.39
CA GLY A 180 -11.15 -2.03 -17.76
C GLY A 180 -12.31 -2.03 -16.76
N ALA A 181 -12.50 -3.11 -15.99
CA ALA A 181 -13.51 -3.15 -14.93
C ALA A 181 -13.08 -2.31 -13.73
N PHE A 182 -11.78 -2.31 -13.39
CA PHE A 182 -11.23 -1.41 -12.38
C PHE A 182 -11.43 0.06 -12.78
N ARG A 183 -11.02 0.46 -13.99
CA ARG A 183 -11.22 1.83 -14.50
C ARG A 183 -12.69 2.26 -14.49
N ALA A 184 -13.58 1.40 -14.99
CA ALA A 184 -15.02 1.68 -14.99
C ALA A 184 -15.58 1.85 -13.56
N SER A 185 -15.07 1.10 -12.58
CA SER A 185 -15.50 1.20 -11.18
C SER A 185 -15.01 2.50 -10.54
N VAL A 186 -13.78 2.94 -10.83
CA VAL A 186 -13.26 4.25 -10.40
C VAL A 186 -14.14 5.39 -10.95
N THR A 187 -14.49 5.36 -12.24
CA THR A 187 -15.40 6.33 -12.83
C THR A 187 -16.80 6.28 -12.20
N ALA A 188 -17.33 5.09 -11.90
CA ALA A 188 -18.64 4.94 -11.25
C ALA A 188 -18.67 5.52 -9.82
N LEU A 189 -17.52 5.61 -9.15
CA LEU A 189 -17.36 6.30 -7.87
C LEU A 189 -17.26 7.83 -8.01
N GLY A 190 -17.34 8.36 -9.24
CA GLY A 190 -17.22 9.79 -9.53
C GLY A 190 -15.81 10.33 -9.35
N LEU A 191 -14.79 9.47 -9.54
CA LEU A 191 -13.38 9.83 -9.48
C LEU A 191 -12.80 9.89 -10.90
N THR A 192 -11.87 10.82 -11.11
CA THR A 192 -11.03 10.85 -12.31
C THR A 192 -9.78 10.01 -12.08
N TYR A 193 -9.16 9.56 -13.17
CA TYR A 193 -7.93 8.77 -13.09
C TYR A 193 -6.92 9.17 -14.15
N ALA A 194 -5.66 8.85 -13.88
CA ALA A 194 -4.56 8.80 -14.84
C ALA A 194 -3.71 7.55 -14.53
N VAL A 195 -3.97 6.45 -15.23
CA VAL A 195 -3.47 5.12 -14.89
C VAL A 195 -2.56 4.57 -15.97
N GLY A 196 -1.46 3.93 -15.55
CA GLY A 196 -0.57 3.22 -16.46
C GLY A 196 -1.31 2.08 -17.16
N VAL A 197 -0.98 1.82 -18.41
CA VAL A 197 -1.54 0.71 -19.19
C VAL A 197 -0.45 0.00 -19.98
N GLN A 198 -0.71 -1.23 -20.39
CA GLN A 198 0.20 -1.96 -21.27
C GLN A 198 0.21 -1.37 -22.68
N SER A 199 1.36 -1.45 -23.35
CA SER A 199 1.54 -1.04 -24.75
C SER A 199 0.61 -1.79 -25.72
N THR A 200 0.21 -3.01 -25.35
CA THR A 200 -0.72 -3.88 -26.09
C THR A 200 -2.19 -3.52 -25.90
N LEU A 201 -2.52 -2.57 -25.01
CA LEU A 201 -3.89 -2.14 -24.80
C LEU A 201 -4.49 -1.64 -26.12
N SER A 202 -5.59 -2.26 -26.54
CA SER A 202 -6.28 -1.90 -27.78
C SER A 202 -7.10 -0.61 -27.61
N VAL A 203 -6.96 0.30 -28.58
CA VAL A 203 -7.62 1.61 -28.62
C VAL A 203 -8.14 1.92 -30.03
N TRP A 204 -9.17 2.75 -30.10
CA TRP A 204 -9.59 3.43 -31.32
C TRP A 204 -8.80 4.73 -31.47
N PRO A 205 -8.16 4.96 -32.63
CA PRO A 205 -7.52 6.24 -32.95
C PRO A 205 -8.49 7.43 -32.82
N PRO A 206 -7.96 8.66 -32.72
CA PRO A 206 -8.78 9.87 -32.71
C PRO A 206 -9.74 9.92 -33.90
N GLY A 207 -11.02 10.14 -33.63
CA GLY A 207 -12.08 10.21 -34.66
C GLY A 207 -12.64 8.85 -35.10
N GLU A 208 -12.07 7.73 -34.66
CA GLU A 208 -12.58 6.40 -34.94
C GLU A 208 -13.39 5.82 -33.77
N GLU A 209 -14.35 4.96 -34.08
CA GLU A 209 -15.17 4.28 -33.09
C GLU A 209 -15.67 2.92 -33.62
N PRO A 210 -16.06 1.98 -32.75
CA PRO A 210 -16.50 0.67 -33.21
C PRO A 210 -17.80 0.74 -34.03
N LEU A 211 -17.96 -0.18 -34.97
CA LEU A 211 -19.13 -0.23 -35.84
C LEU A 211 -20.41 -0.52 -35.04
N PRO A 212 -21.55 0.06 -35.43
CA PRO A 212 -22.83 -0.23 -34.81
C PRO A 212 -23.24 -1.70 -35.04
N PRO A 213 -24.19 -2.21 -34.23
CA PRO A 213 -24.79 -3.52 -34.46
C PRO A 213 -25.31 -3.63 -35.91
N LYS A 214 -25.27 -4.84 -36.50
CA LYS A 214 -25.77 -5.05 -37.86
C LYS A 214 -27.23 -4.56 -37.98
N PRO A 215 -27.60 -3.89 -39.07
CA PRO A 215 -29.00 -3.61 -39.38
C PRO A 215 -29.84 -4.89 -39.25
N TRP A 216 -30.97 -4.80 -38.54
CA TRP A 216 -31.81 -5.95 -38.27
C TRP A 216 -32.81 -6.15 -39.40
N SER A 217 -32.80 -7.32 -40.02
CA SER A 217 -33.57 -7.62 -41.24
C SER A 217 -34.48 -8.87 -41.16
N GLY A 218 -34.79 -9.42 -39.97
CA GLY A 218 -35.62 -10.64 -39.93
C GLY A 218 -35.94 -11.26 -38.55
N ARG A 219 -36.19 -12.59 -38.54
CA ARG A 219 -36.52 -13.38 -37.34
C ARG A 219 -35.29 -13.71 -36.49
N GLY A 220 -35.41 -13.54 -35.18
CA GLY A 220 -34.35 -13.78 -34.20
C GLY A 220 -34.09 -12.55 -33.32
N ARG A 221 -33.17 -12.68 -32.35
CA ARG A 221 -32.84 -11.59 -31.44
C ARG A 221 -32.14 -10.45 -32.18
N LYS A 222 -32.66 -9.22 -32.06
CA LYS A 222 -32.04 -8.01 -32.61
C LYS A 222 -30.58 -7.90 -32.13
N PRO A 223 -29.60 -7.74 -33.05
CA PRO A 223 -28.21 -7.47 -32.66
C PRO A 223 -28.14 -6.14 -31.89
N THR A 224 -27.51 -6.16 -30.72
CA THR A 224 -27.36 -4.96 -29.87
C THR A 224 -25.91 -4.61 -29.59
N ARG A 225 -24.96 -5.45 -30.02
CA ARG A 225 -23.54 -5.33 -29.66
C ARG A 225 -22.73 -4.64 -30.75
N LEU A 226 -21.75 -3.85 -30.33
CA LEU A 226 -20.78 -3.22 -31.21
C LEU A 226 -19.95 -4.27 -31.95
N ARG A 227 -19.39 -3.87 -33.09
CA ARG A 227 -18.65 -4.75 -33.99
C ARG A 227 -17.36 -4.11 -34.48
N HIS A 228 -16.51 -4.97 -35.00
CA HIS A 228 -15.31 -4.67 -35.75
C HIS A 228 -15.28 -5.67 -36.91
N ASP A 229 -14.64 -5.33 -38.02
CA ASP A 229 -14.41 -6.27 -39.12
C ASP A 229 -12.92 -6.31 -39.49
N ALA A 230 -12.58 -6.94 -40.61
CA ALA A 230 -11.19 -7.13 -41.02
C ALA A 230 -10.49 -5.79 -41.30
N ASP A 231 -11.25 -4.81 -41.80
CA ASP A 231 -10.74 -3.52 -42.27
C ASP A 231 -10.90 -2.43 -41.18
N HIS A 232 -11.88 -2.58 -40.29
CA HIS A 232 -12.18 -1.65 -39.21
C HIS A 232 -11.97 -2.29 -37.84
N ARG A 233 -10.73 -2.26 -37.36
CA ARG A 233 -10.29 -2.88 -36.10
C ARG A 233 -9.49 -1.91 -35.23
N PRO A 234 -9.54 -2.05 -33.89
CA PRO A 234 -8.74 -1.22 -33.01
C PRO A 234 -7.26 -1.56 -33.18
N VAL A 235 -6.40 -0.60 -32.85
CA VAL A 235 -4.93 -0.74 -32.88
C VAL A 235 -4.38 -0.86 -31.46
N SER A 236 -3.15 -1.35 -31.31
CA SER A 236 -2.49 -1.29 -30.00
C SER A 236 -2.08 0.15 -29.66
N SER A 237 -1.95 0.47 -28.38
CA SER A 237 -1.48 1.78 -27.93
C SER A 237 -0.08 2.09 -28.47
N LYS A 238 0.79 1.09 -28.57
CA LYS A 238 2.10 1.18 -29.23
C LYS A 238 1.98 1.52 -30.72
N GLU A 239 1.16 0.78 -31.44
CA GLU A 239 0.97 1.00 -32.88
C GLU A 239 0.41 2.40 -33.17
N LEU A 240 -0.54 2.88 -32.36
CA LEU A 240 -1.01 4.26 -32.46
C LEU A 240 0.11 5.26 -32.18
N ALA A 241 0.89 5.06 -31.11
CA ALA A 241 2.00 5.94 -30.76
C ALA A 241 3.05 6.03 -31.87
N MET A 242 3.42 4.90 -32.49
CA MET A 242 4.37 4.86 -33.61
C MET A 242 3.86 5.57 -34.88
N ARG A 243 2.55 5.77 -35.02
CA ARG A 243 1.93 6.50 -36.14
C ARG A 243 1.77 8.00 -35.87
N LEU A 244 2.00 8.47 -34.64
CA LEU A 244 1.87 9.89 -34.31
C LEU A 244 2.93 10.71 -35.07
N PRO A 245 2.56 11.88 -35.62
CA PRO A 245 3.50 12.74 -36.32
C PRO A 245 4.53 13.32 -35.35
N ALA A 246 5.69 13.72 -35.85
CA ALA A 246 6.81 14.19 -35.01
C ALA A 246 6.43 15.40 -34.15
N GLU A 247 5.56 16.27 -34.66
CA GLU A 247 5.08 17.48 -34.00
C GLU A 247 4.16 17.21 -32.81
N ALA A 248 3.62 15.98 -32.70
CA ALA A 248 2.83 15.58 -31.54
C ALA A 248 3.69 15.35 -30.29
N TRP A 249 5.00 15.17 -30.46
CA TRP A 249 5.93 14.85 -29.38
C TRP A 249 6.58 16.11 -28.82
N ASN A 250 6.41 16.34 -27.53
CA ASN A 250 6.90 17.51 -26.82
C ASN A 250 7.84 17.08 -25.69
N ALA A 251 8.99 17.75 -25.56
CA ALA A 251 9.82 17.59 -24.37
C ALA A 251 9.09 18.19 -23.16
N VAL A 252 8.93 17.42 -22.10
CA VAL A 252 8.30 17.87 -20.85
C VAL A 252 9.25 17.59 -19.70
N GLU A 253 9.50 18.63 -18.90
CA GLU A 253 10.20 18.54 -17.63
C GLU A 253 9.14 18.48 -16.51
N TRP A 254 9.29 17.58 -15.54
CA TRP A 254 8.28 17.41 -14.48
C TRP A 254 8.84 17.44 -13.05
N ARG A 255 10.15 17.34 -12.85
CA ARG A 255 10.77 17.58 -11.54
C ARG A 255 12.26 17.79 -11.64
N GLU A 256 12.85 18.33 -10.59
CA GLU A 256 14.29 18.25 -10.35
C GLU A 256 14.69 16.80 -10.00
N GLY A 257 15.62 16.23 -10.76
CA GLY A 257 16.28 14.97 -10.42
C GLY A 257 17.56 15.23 -9.61
N SER A 258 18.25 14.17 -9.19
CA SER A 258 19.47 14.29 -8.37
C SER A 258 20.60 15.06 -9.07
N ASN A 259 20.61 15.09 -10.41
CA ASN A 259 21.65 15.75 -11.22
C ASN A 259 21.10 16.82 -12.19
N GLN A 260 19.96 16.55 -12.83
CA GLN A 260 19.31 17.43 -13.81
C GLN A 260 17.79 17.33 -13.67
N PRO A 261 17.02 18.32 -14.17
CA PRO A 261 15.58 18.16 -14.34
C PRO A 261 15.26 16.85 -15.06
N LEU A 262 14.37 16.04 -14.50
CA LEU A 262 13.86 14.87 -15.19
C LEU A 262 12.95 15.34 -16.32
N SER A 263 13.34 14.94 -17.52
CA SER A 263 12.70 15.29 -18.77
C SER A 263 12.59 14.08 -19.68
N SER A 264 11.61 14.09 -20.57
CA SER A 264 11.37 13.06 -21.58
C SER A 264 10.43 13.62 -22.64
N ARG A 265 10.26 12.91 -23.77
CA ARG A 265 9.29 13.31 -24.80
C ARG A 265 7.95 12.64 -24.56
N PHE A 266 6.89 13.41 -24.64
CA PHE A 266 5.53 12.95 -24.47
C PHE A 266 4.64 13.35 -25.62
N ALA A 267 3.68 12.49 -25.93
CA ALA A 267 2.54 12.82 -26.76
C ALA A 267 1.24 12.48 -26.03
N ALA A 268 0.17 13.21 -26.36
CA ALA A 268 -1.17 12.89 -25.90
C ALA A 268 -2.16 12.88 -27.06
N ALA A 269 -3.04 11.88 -27.08
CA ALA A 269 -4.08 11.74 -28.09
C ALA A 269 -5.42 11.41 -27.43
N ARG A 270 -6.52 11.88 -28.03
CA ARG A 270 -7.88 11.58 -27.59
C ARG A 270 -8.33 10.26 -28.23
N VAL A 271 -8.48 9.21 -27.44
CA VAL A 271 -8.74 7.84 -27.90
C VAL A 271 -9.97 7.24 -27.22
N ARG A 272 -10.45 6.10 -27.73
CA ARG A 272 -11.38 5.23 -26.99
C ARG A 272 -10.69 3.92 -26.64
N PRO A 273 -10.73 3.45 -25.39
CA PRO A 273 -10.37 2.08 -25.10
C PRO A 273 -11.26 1.13 -25.92
N ALA A 274 -10.70 0.06 -26.48
CA ALA A 274 -11.45 -0.93 -27.28
C ALA A 274 -11.72 -2.24 -26.50
N SER A 275 -11.46 -2.23 -25.19
CA SER A 275 -11.55 -3.43 -24.37
C SER A 275 -13.00 -3.96 -24.30
N ARG A 276 -13.18 -5.20 -24.76
CA ARG A 276 -14.47 -5.92 -24.74
C ARG A 276 -15.62 -5.18 -25.45
N ASP A 277 -15.33 -4.38 -26.49
CA ASP A 277 -16.34 -3.67 -27.28
C ASP A 277 -17.45 -4.57 -27.81
N HIS A 278 -17.11 -5.78 -28.26
CA HIS A 278 -18.06 -6.81 -28.70
C HIS A 278 -19.08 -7.25 -27.63
N LYS A 279 -18.93 -6.84 -26.36
CA LYS A 279 -19.91 -7.07 -25.28
C LYS A 279 -20.73 -5.82 -24.93
N ARG A 280 -20.43 -4.66 -25.52
CA ARG A 280 -21.04 -3.37 -25.21
C ARG A 280 -22.12 -2.99 -26.23
N VAL A 281 -23.02 -2.12 -25.80
CA VAL A 281 -24.08 -1.52 -26.62
C VAL A 281 -23.73 -0.08 -27.03
N ALA A 282 -22.90 0.60 -26.24
CA ALA A 282 -22.39 1.93 -26.52
C ALA A 282 -20.85 1.94 -26.42
N PRO A 283 -20.15 2.73 -27.24
CA PRO A 283 -18.70 2.88 -27.18
C PRO A 283 -18.22 3.32 -25.80
N HIS A 284 -16.95 3.08 -25.50
CA HIS A 284 -16.32 3.68 -24.33
C HIS A 284 -16.19 5.21 -24.51
N PRO A 285 -16.21 5.99 -23.41
CA PRO A 285 -15.98 7.44 -23.47
C PRO A 285 -14.60 7.76 -24.06
N VAL A 286 -14.44 9.01 -24.52
CA VAL A 286 -13.13 9.48 -25.00
C VAL A 286 -12.25 9.72 -23.79
N GLU A 287 -11.03 9.21 -23.84
CA GLU A 287 -10.00 9.37 -22.81
C GLU A 287 -8.72 9.90 -23.44
N TRP A 288 -7.85 10.47 -22.61
CA TRP A 288 -6.47 10.75 -23.01
C TRP A 288 -5.67 9.45 -23.03
N LEU A 289 -4.97 9.19 -24.13
CA LEU A 289 -3.79 8.33 -24.16
C LEU A 289 -2.56 9.22 -24.08
N VAL A 290 -1.82 9.13 -22.98
CA VAL A 290 -0.51 9.80 -22.83
C VAL A 290 0.57 8.76 -23.04
N VAL A 291 1.60 9.10 -23.80
CA VAL A 291 2.70 8.18 -24.15
C VAL A 291 4.03 8.86 -23.86
N GLU A 292 4.94 8.14 -23.20
CA GLU A 292 6.33 8.55 -23.00
C GLU A 292 7.23 7.82 -24.01
N TRP A 293 8.03 8.59 -24.73
CA TRP A 293 9.07 8.08 -25.61
C TRP A 293 10.40 8.77 -25.29
N PRO A 294 11.20 8.20 -24.38
CA PRO A 294 12.50 8.74 -24.05
C PRO A 294 13.39 8.91 -25.29
N GLU A 295 14.30 9.86 -25.24
CA GLU A 295 15.29 10.02 -26.31
C GLU A 295 16.26 8.83 -26.32
N GLY A 296 16.63 8.36 -27.52
CA GLY A 296 17.50 7.21 -27.70
C GLY A 296 16.80 5.84 -27.66
N GLU A 297 15.55 5.76 -27.19
CA GLU A 297 14.77 4.52 -27.22
C GLU A 297 14.21 4.24 -28.61
N ALA A 298 14.26 2.98 -29.04
CA ALA A 298 13.75 2.57 -30.35
C ALA A 298 12.22 2.64 -30.46
N GLU A 299 11.52 2.55 -29.33
CA GLU A 299 10.07 2.57 -29.24
C GLU A 299 9.57 3.25 -27.95
N PRO A 300 8.31 3.73 -27.92
CA PRO A 300 7.76 4.33 -26.71
C PRO A 300 7.63 3.32 -25.58
N THR A 301 8.00 3.75 -24.37
CA THR A 301 8.24 2.84 -23.22
C THR A 301 7.08 2.79 -22.24
N LYS A 302 6.33 3.89 -22.07
CA LYS A 302 5.24 3.96 -21.09
C LYS A 302 3.99 4.61 -21.66
N TYR A 303 2.84 4.15 -21.17
CA TYR A 303 1.51 4.50 -21.69
C TYR A 303 0.56 4.71 -20.52
N TRP A 304 -0.31 5.71 -20.59
CA TRP A 304 -1.34 5.99 -19.60
C TRP A 304 -2.67 6.30 -20.26
N LEU A 305 -3.75 5.86 -19.62
CA LEU A 305 -5.10 6.34 -19.90
C LEU A 305 -5.53 7.35 -18.83
N SER A 306 -6.18 8.44 -19.24
CA SER A 306 -6.65 9.47 -18.32
C SER A 306 -8.03 10.02 -18.68
N THR A 307 -8.87 10.21 -17.66
CA THR A 307 -10.19 10.84 -17.76
C THR A 307 -10.15 12.34 -17.41
N LEU A 308 -8.96 12.93 -17.34
CA LEU A 308 -8.81 14.36 -17.05
C LEU A 308 -9.39 15.22 -18.19
N PRO A 309 -9.73 16.49 -17.91
CA PRO A 309 -10.36 17.39 -18.87
C PRO A 309 -9.59 17.52 -20.20
N GLU A 310 -10.32 17.77 -21.29
CA GLU A 310 -9.77 17.87 -22.65
C GLU A 310 -8.97 19.16 -22.89
N ASP A 311 -9.20 20.19 -22.08
CA ASP A 311 -8.45 21.45 -22.11
C ASP A 311 -7.19 21.42 -21.23
N MET A 312 -6.92 20.29 -20.54
CA MET A 312 -5.76 20.18 -19.66
C MET A 312 -4.45 20.18 -20.46
N PRO A 313 -3.50 21.11 -20.18
CA PRO A 313 -2.20 21.13 -20.83
C PRO A 313 -1.42 19.84 -20.61
N LEU A 314 -0.68 19.40 -21.64
CA LEU A 314 0.17 18.21 -21.60
C LEU A 314 1.12 18.20 -20.40
N ALA A 315 1.74 19.34 -20.09
CA ALA A 315 2.65 19.46 -18.95
C ALA A 315 1.97 19.12 -17.62
N LEU A 316 0.72 19.57 -17.39
CA LEU A 316 -0.04 19.26 -16.18
C LEU A 316 -0.51 17.80 -16.15
N LEU A 317 -0.87 17.22 -17.30
CA LEU A 317 -1.16 15.79 -17.40
C LEU A 317 0.06 14.95 -16.97
N VAL A 318 1.24 15.28 -17.51
CA VAL A 318 2.49 14.58 -17.20
C VAL A 318 2.86 14.76 -15.73
N ASP A 319 2.79 15.98 -15.21
CA ASP A 319 3.07 16.30 -13.80
C ASP A 319 2.23 15.43 -12.84
N LEU A 320 0.91 15.39 -13.05
CA LEU A 320 -0.01 14.55 -12.28
C LEU A 320 0.27 13.06 -12.43
N ILE A 321 0.52 12.58 -13.66
CA ILE A 321 0.87 11.17 -13.91
C ILE A 321 2.13 10.78 -13.14
N LYS A 322 3.15 11.66 -13.17
CA LYS A 322 4.45 11.39 -12.57
C LYS A 322 4.41 11.45 -11.06
N LEU A 323 3.41 12.09 -10.43
CA LEU A 323 3.20 12.13 -8.98
C LEU A 323 3.25 10.74 -8.30
N ARG A 324 2.98 9.66 -9.04
CA ARG A 324 3.13 8.27 -8.57
C ARG A 324 4.51 7.97 -7.95
N TRP A 325 5.57 8.65 -8.39
CA TRP A 325 6.94 8.48 -7.86
C TRP A 325 7.01 8.62 -6.32
N ARG A 326 6.10 9.42 -5.74
CA ARG A 326 6.00 9.67 -4.30
C ARG A 326 5.85 8.37 -3.50
N ILE A 327 5.04 7.42 -4.01
CA ILE A 327 4.87 6.12 -3.33
C ILE A 327 6.16 5.31 -3.32
N GLU A 328 6.92 5.29 -4.41
CA GLU A 328 8.17 4.52 -4.48
C GLU A 328 9.15 5.03 -3.43
N ARG A 329 9.22 6.36 -3.28
CA ARG A 329 10.00 7.01 -2.22
C ARG A 329 9.48 6.67 -0.82
N ASP A 330 8.17 6.72 -0.60
CA ASP A 330 7.57 6.35 0.68
C ASP A 330 7.91 4.91 1.06
N TYR A 331 7.85 3.97 0.10
CA TYR A 331 8.18 2.58 0.35
C TYR A 331 9.65 2.37 0.65
N GLU A 332 10.53 3.14 0.01
CA GLU A 332 11.95 3.13 0.35
C GLU A 332 12.13 3.53 1.81
N GLU A 333 11.62 4.69 2.24
CA GLU A 333 11.73 5.18 3.61
C GLU A 333 11.04 4.25 4.64
N LEU A 334 9.85 3.76 4.31
CA LEU A 334 9.12 2.81 5.16
C LEU A 334 9.90 1.51 5.36
N LYS A 335 10.57 1.01 4.31
CA LYS A 335 11.32 -0.26 4.38
C LYS A 335 12.69 -0.09 5.00
N SER A 336 13.45 0.94 4.60
CA SER A 336 14.84 1.14 5.05
C SER A 336 14.89 1.72 6.46
N GLU A 337 14.12 2.78 6.74
CA GLU A 337 14.23 3.53 8.00
C GLU A 337 13.25 3.03 9.06
N LEU A 338 12.00 2.79 8.66
CA LEU A 338 10.91 2.43 9.58
C LEU A 338 10.67 0.92 9.66
N GLY A 339 11.44 0.14 8.91
CA GLY A 339 11.47 -1.31 9.05
C GLY A 339 10.21 -2.04 8.65
N LEU A 340 9.39 -1.51 7.74
CA LEU A 340 8.19 -2.17 7.22
C LEU A 340 8.48 -3.59 6.70
N ALA A 341 9.70 -3.86 6.24
CA ALA A 341 10.14 -5.18 5.78
C ALA A 341 10.74 -6.08 6.88
N HIS A 342 10.82 -5.60 8.13
CA HIS A 342 11.47 -6.29 9.26
C HIS A 342 10.51 -7.12 10.11
N PHE A 343 9.23 -7.23 9.72
CA PHE A 343 8.28 -8.10 10.41
C PHE A 343 8.65 -9.59 10.28
N GLU A 344 8.78 -10.26 11.42
CA GLU A 344 9.19 -11.68 11.51
C GLU A 344 8.06 -12.63 11.90
N GLY A 345 6.90 -12.08 12.31
CA GLY A 345 5.76 -12.89 12.66
C GLY A 345 5.11 -13.56 11.44
N ARG A 346 4.26 -14.55 11.72
CA ARG A 346 3.61 -15.38 10.69
C ARG A 346 2.11 -15.12 10.53
N GLY A 347 1.49 -14.47 11.52
CA GLY A 347 0.04 -14.30 11.60
C GLY A 347 -0.49 -13.10 10.82
N TRP A 348 -1.75 -13.20 10.40
CA TRP A 348 -2.50 -12.14 9.69
C TRP A 348 -2.51 -10.83 10.47
N ARG A 349 -2.88 -10.90 11.75
CA ARG A 349 -2.97 -9.72 12.62
C ARG A 349 -1.62 -9.03 12.78
N GLY A 350 -0.58 -9.78 13.13
CA GLY A 350 0.75 -9.23 13.33
C GLY A 350 1.30 -8.50 12.09
N PHE A 351 1.02 -9.01 10.89
CA PHE A 351 1.42 -8.36 9.63
C PHE A 351 0.79 -6.97 9.50
N HIS A 352 -0.54 -6.88 9.66
CA HIS A 352 -1.27 -5.61 9.54
C HIS A 352 -0.95 -4.64 10.69
N HIS A 353 -0.76 -5.17 11.90
CA HIS A 353 -0.41 -4.38 13.08
C HIS A 353 0.97 -3.74 12.94
N HIS A 354 1.99 -4.51 12.55
CA HIS A 354 3.32 -3.97 12.31
C HIS A 354 3.28 -2.88 11.24
N ALA A 355 2.65 -3.14 10.09
CA ALA A 355 2.55 -2.18 9.01
C ALA A 355 1.85 -0.88 9.45
N SER A 356 0.75 -0.98 10.20
CA SER A 356 0.02 0.19 10.71
C SER A 356 0.87 1.03 11.67
N LEU A 357 1.72 0.40 12.49
CA LEU A 357 2.63 1.10 13.38
C LEU A 357 3.79 1.76 12.62
N CYS A 358 4.30 1.13 11.56
CA CYS A 358 5.27 1.75 10.63
C CYS A 358 4.65 2.96 9.92
N ILE A 359 3.42 2.85 9.42
CA ILE A 359 2.69 3.97 8.79
C ILE A 359 2.40 5.06 9.82
N ALA A 360 2.09 4.74 11.08
CA ALA A 360 1.94 5.73 12.13
C ALA A 360 3.24 6.48 12.44
N ALA A 361 4.37 5.77 12.48
CA ALA A 361 5.69 6.40 12.60
C ALA A 361 6.02 7.26 11.38
N TYR A 362 5.61 6.86 10.18
CA TYR A 362 5.76 7.66 8.97
C TYR A 362 4.91 8.93 9.00
N GLY A 363 3.64 8.83 9.42
CA GLY A 363 2.77 9.97 9.64
C GLY A 363 3.35 10.98 10.63
N PHE A 364 4.01 10.51 11.69
CA PHE A 364 4.79 11.38 12.59
C PHE A 364 5.90 12.15 11.85
N LEU A 365 6.68 11.47 11.01
CA LEU A 365 7.75 12.13 10.25
C LEU A 365 7.21 13.17 9.28
N ILE A 366 6.07 12.91 8.63
CA ILE A 366 5.39 13.90 7.76
C ILE A 366 5.00 15.14 8.57
N LEU A 367 4.38 14.95 9.74
CA LEU A 367 4.01 16.05 10.64
C LEU A 367 5.23 16.88 11.06
N GLU A 368 6.33 16.22 11.40
CA GLU A 368 7.58 16.88 11.80
C GLU A 368 8.23 17.64 10.64
N ARG A 369 8.27 17.07 9.44
CA ARG A 369 8.74 17.74 8.22
C ARG A 369 7.86 18.95 7.89
N SER A 370 6.56 18.86 8.20
CA SER A 370 5.62 19.95 7.95
C SER A 370 5.77 21.11 8.92
N ALA A 371 6.02 20.82 10.20
CA ALA A 371 6.32 21.83 11.20
C ALA A 371 7.69 22.48 11.01
N PHE A 372 8.66 21.74 10.46
CA PHE A 372 10.04 22.19 10.26
C PHE A 372 10.57 21.80 8.87
N PRO A 373 10.21 22.54 7.81
CA PRO A 373 10.66 22.22 6.46
C PRO A 373 12.19 22.31 6.37
N PRO A 374 12.88 21.27 5.87
CA PRO A 374 14.35 21.26 5.80
C PRO A 374 14.92 22.38 4.91
N SER A 375 14.13 22.89 3.96
CA SER A 375 14.47 23.99 3.05
C SER A 375 13.93 25.36 3.46
N ALA A 376 13.31 25.49 4.64
CA ALA A 376 12.89 26.79 5.14
C ALA A 376 14.14 27.64 5.43
N ARG A 377 14.49 28.54 4.51
CA ARG A 377 15.45 29.61 4.73
C ARG A 377 15.02 30.29 6.02
N ARG A 378 15.76 30.09 7.11
CA ARG A 378 15.49 30.74 8.40
C ARG A 378 15.47 32.24 8.14
N ARG A 379 14.29 32.82 7.97
CA ARG A 379 14.09 34.25 8.08
C ARG A 379 14.28 34.52 9.56
N ARG A 380 15.53 34.73 9.97
CA ARG A 380 15.81 35.53 11.17
C ARG A 380 15.21 36.88 10.84
N GLU A 381 13.97 37.09 11.27
CA GLU A 381 13.51 38.45 11.51
C GLU A 381 14.51 39.00 12.52
N LYS A 382 15.41 39.85 12.02
CA LYS A 382 16.16 40.73 12.91
C LYS A 382 15.07 41.47 13.69
N PRO A 383 15.04 41.36 15.03
CA PRO A 383 14.14 42.20 15.81
C PRO A 383 14.33 43.62 15.31
N ALA A 384 13.25 44.28 14.92
CA ALA A 384 13.32 45.68 14.56
C ALA A 384 13.94 46.41 15.76
N LEU A 385 15.19 46.85 15.61
CA LEU A 385 15.80 47.76 16.55
C LEU A 385 14.90 48.99 16.51
N SER A 386 14.11 49.19 17.58
CA SER A 386 13.32 50.39 17.75
C SER A 386 14.24 51.59 17.51
N GLY A 387 13.92 52.42 16.53
CA GLY A 387 14.70 53.59 16.11
C GLY A 387 14.72 54.72 17.15
N ARG A 388 15.14 54.43 18.37
CA ARG A 388 15.53 55.47 19.34
C ARG A 388 17.02 55.69 19.20
N SER A 389 17.37 56.75 18.46
CA SER A 389 18.69 57.38 18.53
C SER A 389 19.01 57.66 20.00
N ARG A 390 19.98 56.94 20.56
CA ARG A 390 20.63 57.34 21.81
C ARG A 390 21.95 57.99 21.41
N SER A 391 22.08 59.28 21.72
CA SER A 391 23.34 60.02 21.57
C SER A 391 24.51 59.31 22.26
N PRO A 392 25.73 59.37 21.70
CA PRO A 392 26.92 58.81 22.33
C PRO A 392 27.21 59.56 23.63
N ARG A 393 27.04 58.92 24.78
CA ARG A 393 27.58 59.41 26.05
C ARG A 393 28.89 58.68 26.33
N ALA A 394 29.94 59.44 26.59
CA ALA A 394 31.30 58.99 26.83
C ALA A 394 31.39 57.89 27.91
N PRO A 395 32.34 56.94 27.81
CA PRO A 395 32.49 55.86 28.77
C PRO A 395 33.07 56.38 30.10
N HIS A 396 32.35 56.13 31.19
CA HIS A 396 32.86 56.36 32.54
C HIS A 396 33.74 55.16 32.98
N PRO A 397 34.92 55.37 33.57
CA PRO A 397 35.87 54.31 33.88
C PRO A 397 35.54 53.67 35.23
N SER A 398 34.95 52.48 35.21
CA SER A 398 34.98 51.56 36.35
C SER A 398 34.73 50.15 35.83
N ARG A 399 35.78 49.54 35.29
CA ARG A 399 35.79 48.18 34.74
C ARG A 399 36.39 47.25 35.80
N THR A 400 35.56 46.42 36.41
CA THR A 400 36.03 45.30 37.25
C THR A 400 36.59 44.19 36.34
N PRO A 401 37.77 43.62 36.62
CA PRO A 401 38.47 42.74 35.69
C PRO A 401 37.83 41.34 35.58
N ARG A 402 37.83 40.82 34.35
CA ARG A 402 37.45 39.43 34.00
C ARG A 402 38.46 38.46 34.60
N ARG A 403 37.99 37.36 35.20
CA ARG A 403 38.82 36.18 35.48
C ARG A 403 39.13 35.46 34.16
N GLN A 404 40.41 35.36 33.85
CA GLN A 404 40.98 34.40 32.90
C GLN A 404 40.69 32.98 33.43
N LEU A 405 40.27 32.09 32.53
CA LEU A 405 40.29 30.66 32.76
C LEU A 405 41.07 30.06 31.60
N ASP A 406 42.09 29.31 32.00
CA ASP A 406 43.26 28.91 31.24
C ASP A 406 42.93 28.02 30.04
N ARG A 407 43.66 28.25 28.95
CA ARG A 407 43.85 27.28 27.87
C ARG A 407 45.24 26.70 28.07
N ASP A 408 45.31 25.55 28.72
CA ASP A 408 46.53 24.74 28.68
C ASP A 408 46.53 23.96 27.36
N ASP A 409 47.47 24.33 26.50
CA ASP A 409 47.86 23.56 25.32
C ASP A 409 48.63 22.31 25.79
N ALA A 410 48.15 21.13 25.39
CA ALA A 410 48.83 19.87 25.68
C ALA A 410 50.12 19.75 24.85
N GLN A 411 51.22 19.49 25.54
CA GLN A 411 52.57 19.32 25.01
C GLN A 411 52.71 18.12 24.07
N ALA A 412 53.56 18.29 23.05
CA ALA A 412 54.03 17.25 22.16
C ALA A 412 54.77 16.15 22.94
N ILE A 413 54.46 14.88 22.65
CA ILE A 413 55.22 13.73 23.13
C ILE A 413 55.86 13.01 21.94
N ASP A 414 57.13 12.73 22.20
CA ASP A 414 58.23 12.18 21.43
C ASP A 414 57.98 10.80 20.79
N ASP A 415 58.51 10.63 19.59
CA ASP A 415 58.55 9.40 18.79
C ASP A 415 59.65 8.46 19.30
N ARG A 416 59.30 7.25 19.77
CA ARG A 416 60.15 6.04 19.58
C ARG A 416 59.34 4.73 19.47
N PRO A 417 59.78 3.77 18.63
CA PRO A 417 58.95 2.67 18.14
C PRO A 417 59.04 1.39 18.99
N GLY A 418 57.91 0.68 19.13
CA GLY A 418 57.82 -0.59 19.84
C GLY A 418 56.85 -1.60 19.22
N LYS A 419 57.42 -2.55 18.47
CA LYS A 419 56.99 -3.95 18.22
C LYS A 419 55.61 -4.24 17.58
N ILE A 420 55.68 -4.39 16.26
CA ILE A 420 55.11 -5.44 15.37
C ILE A 420 54.21 -6.51 16.04
N ALA A 421 52.95 -6.57 15.59
CA ALA A 421 52.14 -7.80 15.58
C ALA A 421 51.28 -7.90 14.30
N ARG A 422 51.77 -8.72 13.37
CA ARG A 422 51.12 -9.57 12.35
C ARG A 422 49.92 -9.04 11.55
N SER A 423 50.20 -8.74 10.29
CA SER A 423 49.30 -8.85 9.13
C SER A 423 48.74 -10.28 8.99
N MET A 424 47.43 -10.41 8.75
CA MET A 424 46.82 -11.65 8.25
C MET A 424 46.43 -11.49 6.77
N PRO A 425 46.64 -12.53 5.94
CA PRO A 425 46.71 -12.38 4.49
C PRO A 425 45.33 -12.41 3.86
N MET A 426 45.16 -11.53 2.87
CA MET A 426 44.14 -11.57 1.85
C MET A 426 44.58 -12.49 0.68
N LEU A 427 43.58 -13.06 0.00
CA LEU A 427 43.55 -13.65 -1.37
C LEU A 427 43.91 -15.16 -1.51
N PRO A 428 43.43 -15.88 -2.55
CA PRO A 428 42.89 -15.36 -3.82
C PRO A 428 41.61 -16.01 -4.38
N SER A 429 41.01 -15.27 -5.32
CA SER A 429 40.18 -15.73 -6.41
C SER A 429 41.01 -16.36 -7.53
N SER A 430 40.70 -17.59 -7.97
CA SER A 430 40.88 -18.03 -9.36
C SER A 430 40.05 -19.28 -9.66
N LEU A 431 39.39 -19.20 -10.81
CA LEU A 431 38.69 -20.22 -11.59
C LEU A 431 39.42 -21.57 -11.67
N ASP A 432 38.65 -22.66 -11.76
CA ASP A 432 38.76 -23.63 -12.85
C ASP A 432 37.49 -24.47 -12.98
N ALA A 433 37.12 -24.71 -14.24
CA ALA A 433 36.02 -25.53 -14.71
C ALA A 433 36.37 -27.02 -14.60
N GLU A 434 35.36 -27.89 -14.42
CA GLU A 434 35.27 -29.26 -14.97
C GLU A 434 33.98 -29.95 -14.45
N GLY A 435 33.18 -30.51 -15.38
CA GLY A 435 32.37 -31.72 -15.20
C GLY A 435 31.06 -31.68 -14.39
N LEU A 436 29.92 -31.46 -15.07
CA LEU A 436 28.61 -32.03 -14.69
C LEU A 436 28.13 -32.98 -15.80
N PRO A 437 27.71 -34.23 -15.49
CA PRO A 437 27.08 -35.08 -16.48
C PRO A 437 25.61 -34.70 -16.70
N THR A 438 25.28 -34.68 -17.99
CA THR A 438 23.94 -34.72 -18.59
C THR A 438 23.08 -35.82 -18.01
N ASN A 439 21.82 -35.50 -17.69
CA ASN A 439 20.72 -36.46 -17.80
C ASN A 439 19.46 -35.74 -18.23
N ALA A 440 19.01 -36.12 -19.42
CA ALA A 440 17.70 -35.84 -19.98
C ALA A 440 16.63 -36.65 -19.23
N CYS A 441 15.47 -36.05 -19.00
CA CYS A 441 14.20 -36.77 -18.91
C CYS A 441 13.08 -35.85 -19.41
N ASP A 442 12.26 -36.46 -20.25
CA ASP A 442 11.30 -35.84 -21.15
C ASP A 442 10.07 -35.21 -20.47
N THR A 443 9.66 -34.09 -21.07
CA THR A 443 8.31 -33.66 -21.47
C THR A 443 7.08 -34.23 -20.74
N VAL A 444 6.28 -33.32 -20.13
CA VAL A 444 4.81 -33.30 -20.27
C VAL A 444 4.36 -31.84 -20.37
N GLU A 445 3.91 -31.45 -21.57
CA GLU A 445 3.21 -30.19 -21.83
C GLU A 445 1.79 -30.22 -21.26
N ILE A 446 1.43 -29.23 -20.45
CA ILE A 446 0.04 -28.84 -20.21
C ILE A 446 -0.02 -27.32 -20.40
N GLY A 447 -0.81 -26.90 -21.39
CA GLY A 447 -0.90 -25.53 -21.88
C GLY A 447 -1.22 -24.50 -20.79
N GLY A 448 -0.35 -23.49 -20.70
CA GLY A 448 -0.50 -22.31 -19.85
C GLY A 448 -0.34 -21.04 -20.68
N SER A 449 -1.35 -20.18 -20.61
CA SER A 449 -1.51 -18.86 -21.23
C SER A 449 -0.25 -17.96 -21.14
N PRO A 450 0.02 -17.10 -22.15
CA PRO A 450 1.30 -16.41 -22.26
C PRO A 450 1.53 -15.36 -21.16
N PHE A 451 2.78 -15.37 -20.72
CA PHE A 451 3.47 -14.64 -19.69
C PHE A 451 3.23 -13.12 -19.63
N PHE A 452 2.99 -12.63 -18.41
CA PHE A 452 3.21 -11.24 -18.00
C PHE A 452 4.72 -10.94 -18.00
N HIS A 453 5.21 -10.19 -18.98
CA HIS A 453 6.45 -9.43 -18.85
C HIS A 453 6.09 -8.06 -18.26
N SER A 454 6.16 -7.93 -16.93
CA SER A 454 6.31 -6.63 -16.29
C SER A 454 7.80 -6.36 -16.13
N ASP A 455 8.19 -5.25 -16.71
CA ASP A 455 9.54 -4.91 -17.15
C ASP A 455 10.52 -4.68 -15.99
N SER A 456 11.72 -5.24 -16.16
CA SER A 456 12.93 -5.07 -15.34
C SER A 456 13.64 -3.73 -15.54
N SER A 457 13.10 -2.84 -16.38
CA SER A 457 13.68 -1.53 -16.73
C SER A 457 13.56 -0.45 -15.65
N LEU A 458 12.75 -0.64 -14.58
CA LEU A 458 12.77 0.21 -13.37
C LEU A 458 14.12 0.19 -12.62
N ARG A 459 15.11 -0.59 -13.08
CA ARG A 459 16.43 -0.71 -12.45
C ARG A 459 17.56 0.00 -13.19
N ALA A 460 17.41 0.27 -14.49
CA ALA A 460 18.50 0.76 -15.33
C ALA A 460 18.73 2.28 -15.22
N GLU A 461 17.69 3.07 -14.90
CA GLU A 461 17.80 4.52 -14.65
C GLU A 461 18.21 4.88 -13.21
N TRP A 462 18.32 3.90 -12.31
CA TRP A 462 18.33 4.14 -10.85
C TRP A 462 19.57 3.57 -10.14
N SER A 463 20.68 3.48 -10.87
CA SER A 463 21.98 2.98 -10.39
C SER A 463 23.09 4.02 -10.61
N GLY A 464 22.92 5.22 -10.08
CA GLY A 464 24.01 6.20 -9.94
C GLY A 464 24.42 6.31 -8.47
N PRO A 465 25.72 6.44 -8.12
CA PRO A 465 26.13 6.73 -6.76
C PRO A 465 25.57 8.11 -6.37
N VAL A 466 24.66 8.14 -5.40
CA VAL A 466 24.20 9.38 -4.77
C VAL A 466 25.29 9.82 -3.81
N ASP A 467 25.90 10.97 -4.07
CA ASP A 467 26.92 11.57 -3.22
C ASP A 467 26.26 12.12 -1.95
N TRP A 468 26.47 11.44 -0.82
CA TRP A 468 25.81 11.71 0.46
C TRP A 468 26.55 12.77 1.28
N ALA A 469 26.66 13.99 0.77
CA ALA A 469 27.37 15.05 1.46
C ALA A 469 26.65 16.40 1.45
N GLU A 470 25.32 16.46 1.72
CA GLU A 470 24.70 17.68 2.30
C GLU A 470 23.22 17.55 2.76
N ALA A 471 22.76 16.36 3.16
CA ALA A 471 21.47 16.21 3.85
C ALA A 471 21.73 15.83 5.32
N ALA A 472 21.29 16.68 6.25
CA ALA A 472 21.42 16.42 7.68
C ALA A 472 20.80 15.04 8.04
N PRO A 473 21.54 14.12 8.68
CA PRO A 473 21.01 12.82 9.03
C PRO A 473 19.87 12.95 10.05
N ALA A 474 18.91 12.03 9.99
CA ALA A 474 17.77 11.89 10.92
C ALA A 474 18.18 11.76 12.40
N SER A 475 19.49 11.66 12.69
CA SER A 475 20.07 11.58 14.03
C SER A 475 20.12 12.91 14.80
N SER A 476 20.00 14.09 14.17
CA SER A 476 20.08 15.38 14.90
C SER A 476 18.75 15.84 15.56
N ILE A 477 17.69 15.07 15.39
CA ILE A 477 16.33 15.41 15.81
C ILE A 477 15.99 14.95 17.26
N ALA A 478 16.87 14.19 17.92
CA ALA A 478 16.49 13.47 19.14
C ALA A 478 16.31 14.32 20.42
N THR A 479 16.89 15.51 20.54
CA THR A 479 16.98 16.19 21.87
C THR A 479 15.96 17.29 22.14
N ARG A 480 15.04 17.63 21.21
CA ARG A 480 13.96 18.62 21.45
C ARG A 480 12.53 18.14 21.16
N LYS A 481 12.34 16.86 20.81
CA LYS A 481 11.10 16.39 20.15
C LYS A 481 10.26 15.37 20.92
N ILE A 482 10.33 15.37 22.25
CA ILE A 482 9.56 14.41 23.07
C ILE A 482 8.07 14.81 23.11
N ALA A 483 7.73 16.10 23.16
CA ALA A 483 6.35 16.55 23.36
C ALA A 483 5.40 16.30 22.15
N PRO A 484 5.76 16.62 20.90
CA PRO A 484 4.91 16.34 19.74
C PRO A 484 4.73 14.84 19.48
N LEU A 485 5.82 14.07 19.63
CA LEU A 485 5.78 12.61 19.57
C LEU A 485 4.86 12.04 20.65
N MET A 486 4.94 12.54 21.89
CA MET A 486 4.04 12.12 22.96
C MET A 486 2.58 12.53 22.69
N PHE A 487 2.31 13.67 22.06
CA PHE A 487 0.94 14.08 21.71
C PHE A 487 0.34 13.18 20.63
N LEU A 488 1.09 12.94 19.54
CA LEU A 488 0.66 12.03 18.48
C LEU A 488 0.44 10.63 19.06
N LEU A 489 1.44 10.09 19.76
CA LEU A 489 1.36 8.73 20.27
C LEU A 489 0.30 8.58 21.38
N ARG A 490 0.03 9.60 22.21
CA ARG A 490 -1.11 9.58 23.15
C ARG A 490 -2.46 9.57 22.42
N SER A 491 -2.57 10.34 21.33
CA SER A 491 -3.76 10.35 20.48
C SER A 491 -3.96 9.01 19.77
N LEU A 492 -2.88 8.35 19.33
CA LEU A 492 -2.90 7.00 18.78
C LEU A 492 -3.26 5.95 19.86
N CYS A 493 -2.75 6.09 21.08
CA CYS A 493 -3.13 5.23 22.21
C CYS A 493 -4.63 5.34 22.54
N SER A 494 -5.23 6.54 22.43
CA SER A 494 -6.67 6.74 22.59
C SER A 494 -7.47 5.94 21.55
N ALA A 495 -7.03 5.91 20.27
CA ALA A 495 -7.66 5.10 19.23
C ALA A 495 -7.54 3.59 19.47
N ILE A 496 -6.43 3.13 20.06
CA ILE A 496 -6.24 1.72 20.48
C ILE A 496 -7.25 1.35 21.58
N VAL A 497 -7.52 2.25 22.53
CA VAL A 497 -8.32 1.94 23.73
C VAL A 497 -9.83 2.11 23.50
N HIS A 498 -10.27 3.14 22.78
CA HIS A 498 -11.71 3.46 22.66
C HIS A 498 -12.50 2.63 21.64
N LYS A 499 -11.84 1.79 20.82
CA LYS A 499 -12.49 0.90 19.86
C LYS A 499 -12.24 -0.59 20.09
N CYS A 500 -11.64 -0.96 21.22
CA CYS A 500 -11.68 -2.35 21.67
C CYS A 500 -13.11 -2.70 22.10
N PRO A 501 -13.81 -3.64 21.45
CA PRO A 501 -15.05 -4.16 22.01
C PRO A 501 -14.71 -4.86 23.34
N MET A 502 -15.15 -4.28 24.44
CA MET A 502 -15.09 -4.94 25.74
C MET A 502 -15.95 -6.20 25.66
N PRO A 503 -15.44 -7.40 25.98
CA PRO A 503 -16.29 -8.58 26.09
C PRO A 503 -17.25 -8.37 27.26
N THR A 504 -18.55 -8.22 26.98
CA THR A 504 -19.61 -8.28 27.98
C THR A 504 -19.66 -9.70 28.56
N THR A 505 -18.87 -9.94 29.60
CA THR A 505 -19.03 -11.10 30.46
C THR A 505 -19.64 -10.63 31.76
N SER A 506 -20.96 -10.82 31.88
CA SER A 506 -21.67 -10.73 33.15
C SER A 506 -21.18 -11.86 34.07
N ARG A 507 -20.15 -11.59 34.88
CA ARG A 507 -19.81 -12.46 36.02
C ARG A 507 -20.74 -12.12 37.19
N GLN A 508 -21.83 -12.87 37.30
CA GLN A 508 -22.50 -13.05 38.58
C GLN A 508 -21.52 -13.71 39.55
N ARG A 509 -21.18 -12.99 40.62
CA ARG A 509 -20.50 -13.53 41.80
C ARG A 509 -21.47 -14.43 42.53
N THR A 510 -21.25 -15.74 42.53
CA THR A 510 -21.79 -16.64 43.55
C THR A 510 -20.72 -16.86 44.61
N ARG A 511 -20.98 -16.35 45.83
CA ARG A 511 -20.27 -16.77 47.04
C ARG A 511 -20.63 -18.24 47.29
N ARG A 512 -19.63 -19.09 47.47
CA ARG A 512 -19.79 -20.35 48.22
C ARG A 512 -19.56 -20.02 49.68
N ASP A 513 -20.45 -20.50 50.53
CA ASP A 513 -20.11 -21.06 51.83
C ASP A 513 -21.15 -22.13 52.17
N THR A 514 -20.62 -23.30 52.52
CA THR A 514 -21.14 -24.36 53.42
C THR A 514 -22.47 -25.05 53.07
N ASP A 515 -22.68 -26.35 53.24
CA ASP A 515 -21.87 -27.49 53.66
C ASP A 515 -22.63 -28.77 53.20
N PHE A 516 -21.95 -29.92 53.31
CA PHE A 516 -22.45 -31.29 53.59
C PHE A 516 -23.98 -31.52 53.67
N GLU A 517 -24.63 -32.58 53.20
CA GLU A 517 -24.26 -33.97 52.89
C GLU A 517 -25.50 -34.71 52.31
N LEU A 518 -25.25 -35.84 51.64
CA LEU A 518 -26.06 -37.09 51.58
C LEU A 518 -27.50 -37.14 51.00
N SER A 519 -27.60 -37.98 49.97
CA SER A 519 -28.63 -39.01 49.72
C SER A 519 -30.11 -38.61 49.65
N ASN A 520 -30.77 -38.80 48.50
CA ASN A 520 -31.26 -40.11 48.10
C ASN A 520 -32.09 -40.01 46.81
N ARG A 521 -31.97 -41.04 45.97
CA ARG A 521 -32.80 -41.26 44.78
C ARG A 521 -33.78 -42.39 45.11
N LEU A 522 -35.01 -42.25 44.60
CA LEU A 522 -35.97 -43.30 44.18
C LEU A 522 -37.23 -43.55 45.05
N ARG A 523 -38.35 -43.15 44.45
CA ARG A 523 -39.52 -43.95 44.01
C ARG A 523 -40.70 -44.23 44.96
N LEU A 524 -41.85 -44.34 44.25
CA LEU A 524 -43.19 -44.83 44.62
C LEU A 524 -44.06 -43.78 45.33
N GLY A 525 -45.31 -43.51 44.97
CA GLY A 525 -46.22 -44.06 43.96
C GLY A 525 -47.63 -43.47 44.14
N ARG A 526 -48.53 -43.81 43.21
CA ARG A 526 -50.01 -43.78 43.30
C ARG A 526 -50.74 -42.42 43.40
N GLY A 527 -51.37 -42.06 42.27
CA GLY A 527 -52.84 -42.08 42.13
C GLY A 527 -53.66 -40.92 42.69
N ALA A 528 -54.31 -40.14 41.80
CA ALA A 528 -55.76 -39.92 41.78
C ALA A 528 -56.17 -38.95 40.66
N ARG A 529 -57.38 -39.18 40.14
CA ARG A 529 -58.05 -38.53 39.01
C ARG A 529 -58.53 -37.11 39.36
N ILE A 530 -58.82 -36.26 38.35
CA ILE A 530 -60.14 -35.64 38.08
C ILE A 530 -60.09 -34.66 36.87
N ARG A 531 -60.96 -34.96 35.89
CA ARG A 531 -61.75 -34.14 34.92
C ARG A 531 -61.11 -33.13 33.93
N ALA A 532 -61.44 -33.38 32.66
CA ALA A 532 -61.49 -32.45 31.52
C ALA A 532 -62.71 -31.48 31.61
N PRO A 533 -62.84 -30.50 30.67
CA PRO A 533 -63.56 -30.83 29.42
C PRO A 533 -62.99 -30.20 28.13
N ILE A 534 -63.31 -30.87 27.02
CA ILE A 534 -63.26 -30.43 25.62
C ILE A 534 -64.57 -29.66 25.31
N PRO A 535 -64.61 -28.79 24.29
CA PRO A 535 -65.37 -29.16 23.09
C PRO A 535 -64.64 -28.78 21.77
N GLY A 536 -64.66 -29.68 20.78
CA GLY A 536 -64.57 -29.33 19.34
C GLY A 536 -66.00 -29.07 18.79
N PRO A 537 -66.30 -29.29 17.49
CA PRO A 537 -65.44 -29.59 16.34
C PRO A 537 -65.90 -28.93 15.00
N GLN A 538 -65.34 -29.42 13.87
CA GLN A 538 -65.90 -29.44 12.48
C GLN A 538 -65.77 -28.16 11.62
N ALA A 539 -65.55 -28.19 10.30
CA ALA A 539 -65.30 -29.26 9.32
C ALA A 539 -64.83 -28.61 7.98
N ARG A 540 -63.99 -29.31 7.21
CA ARG A 540 -63.92 -29.19 5.73
C ARG A 540 -65.16 -29.85 5.13
N PRO A 541 -65.57 -29.53 3.87
CA PRO A 541 -65.28 -30.47 2.77
C PRO A 541 -65.13 -29.78 1.38
N GLN A 542 -64.18 -30.17 0.51
CA GLN A 542 -64.27 -31.19 -0.58
C GLN A 542 -64.36 -30.59 -1.99
N ARG A 543 -63.43 -30.99 -2.88
CA ARG A 543 -63.63 -31.85 -4.09
C ARG A 543 -63.83 -30.98 -5.35
N ARG A 544 -63.40 -31.35 -6.58
CA ARG A 544 -63.20 -32.63 -7.29
C ARG A 544 -62.39 -32.28 -8.58
N ARG A 545 -61.42 -33.11 -9.03
CA ARG A 545 -61.47 -34.04 -10.21
C ARG A 545 -61.50 -33.32 -11.58
N ASP A 546 -60.79 -33.68 -12.65
CA ASP A 546 -60.41 -34.97 -13.27
C ASP A 546 -59.25 -34.73 -14.29
N HIS A 547 -58.20 -35.57 -14.37
CA HIS A 547 -57.92 -36.72 -15.28
C HIS A 547 -57.33 -36.44 -16.68
N GLY A 548 -56.36 -37.30 -17.04
CA GLY A 548 -55.73 -37.52 -18.35
C GLY A 548 -54.23 -37.19 -18.31
N GLY A 549 -53.25 -38.09 -18.32
CA GLY A 549 -53.17 -39.44 -18.90
C GLY A 549 -52.11 -39.41 -20.02
N GLY A 550 -50.98 -40.09 -19.85
CA GLY A 550 -49.97 -40.25 -20.90
C GLY A 550 -48.53 -40.43 -20.40
N SER A 551 -48.09 -41.69 -20.37
CA SER A 551 -46.79 -42.18 -19.92
C SER A 551 -45.73 -42.22 -21.04
N CYS A 552 -44.49 -42.51 -20.60
CA CYS A 552 -43.31 -43.03 -21.31
C CYS A 552 -42.40 -42.01 -22.02
N SER A 553 -41.07 -42.11 -21.96
CA SER A 553 -40.10 -42.89 -21.17
C SER A 553 -38.70 -42.55 -21.70
N LEU A 554 -37.67 -42.75 -20.87
CA LEU A 554 -36.24 -42.95 -21.20
C LEU A 554 -35.28 -41.74 -21.16
N LEU A 555 -34.60 -41.70 -20.01
CA LEU A 555 -33.24 -41.27 -19.62
C LEU A 555 -32.11 -41.60 -20.65
N PRO A 556 -30.82 -41.27 -20.38
CA PRO A 556 -30.24 -39.94 -20.12
C PRO A 556 -28.85 -39.80 -20.81
N LYS A 557 -28.11 -38.73 -20.49
CA LYS A 557 -26.65 -38.63 -20.61
C LYS A 557 -25.97 -39.13 -19.34
#